data_AF-A0A973IBA9-F1
#
_entry.id   AF-A0A973IBA9-F1
#
_cell.length_a   1.000
_cell.length_b   1.000
_cell.length_c   1.000
_cell.angle_alpha   90.00
_cell.angle_beta   90.00
_cell.angle_gamma   90.00
#
_symmetry.space_group_name_H-M   'P 1'
#
loop_
_entity.id
_entity.type
_entity.pdbx_description
1 polymer ?
#
loop_
_entity_poly.entity_id
_entity_poly.type
_entity_poly.pdbx_seq_one_letter_code
_entity_poly.pdbx_strand_id
1 'polypeptide(L)' 'MNMMNTTVVAPPAPKRLEEMKLPLVMMRDIVLKTVFRKSLEMVSDIAEAVCLPPQVVQALIDICRDQKLLEATGTL' A
#
# COMPACT_ATOMS: atom_id res chain seq x y z
N MET A 1 -25.42 -21.22 -27.82
CA MET A 1 -25.58 -19.87 -27.24
C MET A 1 -24.24 -19.16 -27.37
N ASN A 2 -24.20 -18.03 -28.08
CA ASN A 2 -22.97 -17.27 -28.31
C ASN A 2 -22.85 -16.20 -27.20
N MET A 3 -21.98 -16.42 -26.22
CA MET A 3 -21.78 -15.50 -25.10
C MET A 3 -20.80 -14.42 -25.57
N MET A 4 -21.27 -13.20 -25.82
CA MET A 4 -20.40 -12.06 -26.09
C MET A 4 -19.67 -11.71 -24.79
N ASN A 5 -18.35 -11.95 -24.74
CA ASN A 5 -17.53 -11.57 -23.60
C ASN A 5 -17.43 -10.04 -23.53
N THR A 6 -18.10 -9.42 -22.55
CA THR A 6 -17.87 -8.02 -22.20
C THR A 6 -16.41 -7.83 -21.81
N THR A 7 -15.72 -6.89 -22.46
CA THR A 7 -14.34 -6.50 -22.13
C THR A 7 -14.29 -5.97 -20.70
N VAL A 8 -13.69 -6.73 -19.78
CA VAL A 8 -13.51 -6.32 -18.38
C VAL A 8 -12.38 -5.29 -18.33
N VAL A 9 -12.72 -4.04 -18.03
CA VAL A 9 -11.75 -2.98 -17.74
C VAL A 9 -11.46 -2.99 -16.26
N ALA A 10 -10.18 -3.06 -15.88
CA ALA A 10 -9.78 -3.00 -14.48
C ALA A 10 -10.17 -1.64 -13.88
N PRO A 11 -10.64 -1.60 -12.61
CA PRO A 11 -10.88 -0.34 -11.95
C PRO A 11 -9.56 0.44 -11.82
N PRO A 12 -9.63 1.79 -11.82
CA PRO A 12 -8.45 2.61 -11.58
C PRO A 12 -7.85 2.29 -10.21
N ALA A 13 -6.53 2.36 -10.12
CA ALA A 13 -5.84 2.16 -8.85
C ALA A 13 -6.26 3.25 -7.84
N PRO A 14 -6.41 2.89 -6.55
CA PRO A 14 -6.81 3.83 -5.51
C PRO A 14 -5.72 4.88 -5.31
N LYS A 15 -6.10 6.16 -5.26
CA LYS A 15 -5.15 7.27 -5.07
C LYS A 15 -5.00 7.69 -3.61
N ARG A 16 -5.94 7.25 -2.76
CA ARG A 16 -6.05 7.63 -1.36
C ARG A 16 -6.36 6.43 -0.46
N LEU A 17 -6.04 6.55 0.83
CA LEU A 17 -6.32 5.51 1.82
C LEU A 17 -7.81 5.18 1.94
N GLU A 18 -8.68 6.18 1.79
CA GLU A 18 -10.12 5.99 1.93
C GLU A 18 -10.72 5.14 0.79
N GLU A 19 -10.06 5.13 -0.37
CA GLU A 19 -10.49 4.38 -1.56
C GLU A 19 -10.17 2.88 -1.45
N MET A 20 -9.27 2.50 -0.54
CA MET A 20 -8.88 1.10 -0.30
C MET A 20 -10.03 0.26 0.27
N LYS A 21 -11.00 0.88 0.95
CA LYS A 21 -12.13 0.20 1.62
C LYS A 21 -11.70 -0.92 2.59
N LEU A 22 -10.50 -0.81 3.15
CA LEU A 22 -9.96 -1.69 4.19
C LEU A 22 -9.81 -0.91 5.49
N PRO A 23 -9.96 -1.55 6.67
CA PRO A 23 -9.65 -0.90 7.94
C PRO A 23 -8.19 -0.41 7.99
N LEU A 24 -7.98 0.82 8.44
CA LEU A 24 -6.64 1.44 8.47
C LEU A 24 -5.61 0.61 9.24
N VAL A 25 -6.02 0.04 10.38
CA VAL A 25 -5.18 -0.84 11.21
C VAL A 25 -4.69 -2.05 10.42
N MET A 26 -5.55 -2.66 9.60
CA MET A 26 -5.18 -3.81 8.78
C MET A 26 -4.14 -3.42 7.71
N MET A 27 -4.35 -2.30 7.02
CA MET A 27 -3.40 -1.82 6.00
C MET A 27 -2.03 -1.50 6.60
N ARG A 28 -2.01 -0.80 7.75
CA ARG A 28 -0.80 -0.49 8.51
C ARG A 28 -0.04 -1.77 8.90
N ASP A 29 -0.74 -2.75 9.45
CA ASP A 29 -0.13 -4.01 9.89
C ASP A 29 0.42 -4.83 8.71
N ILE A 30 -0.21 -4.78 7.54
CA ILE A 30 0.30 -5.40 6.31
C ILE A 30 1.63 -4.76 5.90
N VAL A 31 1.72 -3.43 5.92
CA VAL A 31 2.95 -2.70 5.59
C VAL A 31 4.06 -3.04 6.59
N LEU A 32 3.80 -2.94 7.90
CA LEU A 32 4.78 -3.28 8.94
C LEU A 32 5.28 -4.72 8.82
N LYS A 33 4.37 -5.68 8.62
CA LYS A 33 4.73 -7.08 8.42
C LYS A 33 5.56 -7.29 7.17
N THR A 34 5.31 -6.51 6.11
CA THR A 34 6.05 -6.61 4.85
C THR A 34 7.47 -6.08 5.00
N VAL A 35 7.62 -4.88 5.58
CA VAL A 35 8.93 -4.29 5.90
C VAL A 35 9.76 -5.24 6.76
N PHE A 36 9.17 -5.76 7.84
CA PHE A 36 9.88 -6.67 8.74
C PHE A 36 10.28 -8.00 8.09
N ARG A 37 9.39 -8.62 7.30
CA ARG A 37 9.66 -9.94 6.71
C ARG A 37 10.59 -9.92 5.51
N LYS A 38 10.59 -8.82 4.74
CA LYS A 38 11.38 -8.69 3.52
C LYS A 38 12.59 -7.76 3.70
N SER A 39 12.76 -7.14 4.86
CA SER A 39 13.82 -6.17 5.14
C SER A 39 13.90 -5.07 4.07
N LEU A 40 12.74 -4.54 3.65
CA LEU A 40 12.66 -3.49 2.63
C LEU A 40 12.82 -2.11 3.26
N GLU A 41 13.61 -1.26 2.61
CA GLU A 41 13.90 0.10 3.11
C GLU A 41 13.21 1.18 2.28
N MET A 42 13.04 0.95 0.97
CA MET A 42 12.51 1.95 0.05
C MET A 42 10.99 1.83 -0.11
N VAL A 43 10.30 2.97 -0.15
CA VAL A 43 8.84 3.05 -0.37
C VAL A 43 8.44 2.42 -1.70
N SER A 44 9.27 2.54 -2.75
CA SER A 44 9.04 1.89 -4.05
C SER A 44 8.95 0.37 -3.93
N ASP A 45 9.85 -0.23 -3.17
CA ASP A 45 9.97 -1.69 -3.04
C ASP A 45 8.84 -2.23 -2.17
N ILE A 46 8.47 -1.48 -1.12
CA ILE A 46 7.32 -1.78 -0.28
C ILE A 46 6.03 -1.71 -1.12
N ALA A 47 5.87 -0.68 -1.95
CA ALA A 47 4.73 -0.50 -2.84
C ALA A 47 4.56 -1.66 -3.83
N GLU A 48 5.66 -2.11 -4.45
CA GLU A 48 5.66 -3.32 -5.28
C GLU A 48 5.27 -4.55 -4.46
N ALA A 49 5.88 -4.73 -3.28
CA ALA A 49 5.66 -5.90 -2.44
C ALA A 49 4.22 -6.04 -1.89
N VAL A 50 3.52 -4.93 -1.66
CA VAL A 50 2.13 -4.90 -1.20
C VAL A 50 1.12 -4.64 -2.33
N CYS A 51 1.59 -4.48 -3.57
CA CYS A 51 0.79 -4.22 -4.76
C CYS A 51 -0.10 -2.97 -4.65
N LEU A 52 0.41 -1.90 -4.04
CA LEU A 52 -0.29 -0.62 -3.88
C LEU A 52 0.49 0.53 -4.55
N PRO A 53 -0.18 1.63 -4.94
CA PRO A 53 0.53 2.79 -5.44
C PRO A 53 1.47 3.40 -4.39
N PRO A 54 2.66 3.91 -4.78
CA PRO A 54 3.64 4.47 -3.84
C PRO A 54 3.09 5.56 -2.93
N GLN A 55 2.15 6.38 -3.42
CA GLN A 55 1.52 7.45 -2.64
C GLN A 55 0.69 6.91 -1.47
N VAL A 56 0.01 5.77 -1.67
CA VAL A 56 -0.78 5.10 -0.63
C VAL A 56 0.16 4.49 0.42
N VAL A 57 1.24 3.86 -0.02
CA VAL A 57 2.26 3.31 0.88
C VAL A 57 2.95 4.42 1.68
N GLN A 58 3.30 5.55 1.06
CA GLN A 58 3.87 6.70 1.76
C GLN A 58 2.96 7.16 2.91
N ALA A 59 1.66 7.32 2.65
CA ALA A 59 0.70 7.71 3.69
C ALA A 59 0.61 6.68 4.83
N LEU A 60 0.70 5.37 4.52
CA LEU A 60 0.77 4.32 5.56
C LEU A 60 2.06 4.40 6.36
N ILE A 61 3.20 4.66 5.71
CA ILE A 61 4.50 4.84 6.38
C ILE A 61 4.44 6.06 7.32
N ASP A 62 3.88 7.18 6.88
CA ASP A 62 3.75 8.37 7.72
C ASP A 62 2.89 8.11 8.96
N ILE A 63 1.80 7.34 8.83
CA ILE A 63 1.00 6.88 9.97
C ILE A 63 1.80 5.98 10.90
N CYS A 64 2.62 5.06 10.35
CA CYS A 64 3.49 4.21 11.16
C CYS A 64 4.54 5.03 11.93
N ARG A 65 5.10 6.06 11.29
CA ARG A 65 6.10 6.96 11.90
C ARG A 65 5.49 7.80 13.02
N ASP A 66 4.32 8.40 12.79
CA ASP A 66 3.60 9.17 13.81
C ASP A 66 3.28 8.30 15.04
N GLN A 67 2.92 7.04 14.81
CA GLN A 67 2.68 6.04 15.85
C GLN A 67 3.96 5.41 16.44
N LYS A 68 5.15 5.84 15.99
CA LYS A 68 6.47 5.34 16.44
C LYS A 68 6.66 3.83 16.23
N LEU A 69 6.03 3.28 15.20
CA LEU A 69 6.15 1.87 14.83
C LEU A 69 7.26 1.62 13.80
N LEU A 70 7.69 2.66 13.10
CA LEU A 70 8.74 2.61 12.09
C LEU A 70 9.54 3.91 12.09
N GLU A 71 10.85 3.80 11.87
CA GLU A 71 11.74 4.94 11.69
C GLU A 71 12.03 5.10 10.19
N ALA A 72 12.04 6.35 9.71
CA ALA A 72 12.43 6.65 8.33
C ALA A 72 13.78 7.37 8.34
N THR A 73 14.73 6.78 7.64
CA THR A 73 16.10 7.28 7.52
C THR A 73 16.31 7.89 6.13
N GLY A 74 16.42 9.21 6.04
CA GLY A 74 16.50 9.96 4.76
C GLY A 74 15.43 11.04 4.64
N THR A 75 15.70 12.09 3.85
CA THR A 75 15.00 13.39 3.93
C THR A 75 13.56 13.40 3.39
N LEU A 76 12.77 14.29 3.99
CA LEU A 76 11.42 14.76 3.62
C LEU A 76 11.24 15.08 2.14
#